data_AF-A0A096GQ15-F1
#
_entry.id   AF-A0A096GQ15-F1
#
_cell.length_a   1.000
_cell.length_b   1.000
_cell.length_c   1.000
_cell.angle_alpha   90.00
_cell.angle_beta   90.00
_cell.angle_gamma   90.00
#
_symmetry.space_group_name_H-M   'P 1'
#
loop_
_entity.id
_entity.type
_entity.pdbx_description
1 polymer ?
#
loop_
_entity_poly.entity_id
_entity_poly.type
_entity_poly.pdbx_seq_one_letter_code
_entity_poly.pdbx_strand_id
1 'polypeptide(L)'
;MQLLGLASKTNPLMRWLGRFEGLEQHLEEELDPIFCVRSILLQLVADHPKMLHVPKPQQEKNWHGFVMRVVAQPFVHTCGDWGRDGIASRIKWNPLQQSFMDFLTLGQPGEELSIWTPTDGKSARAQHFARILLQEECA
;
A
#
# COMPACT_ATOMS: atom_id res chain seq x y z
N MET A 1 13.04 9.55 -5.28
CA MET A 1 12.11 10.67 -4.97
C MET A 1 12.75 12.05 -5.20
N GLN A 2 13.97 12.30 -4.72
CA GLN A 2 14.63 13.62 -4.88
C GLN A 2 14.85 14.03 -6.34
N LEU A 3 15.30 13.10 -7.19
CA LEU A 3 15.47 13.34 -8.65
C LEU A 3 14.15 13.65 -9.38
N LEU A 4 13.00 13.41 -8.75
CA LEU A 4 11.68 13.69 -9.29
C LEU A 4 11.09 15.01 -8.77
N GLY A 5 11.80 15.75 -7.93
CA GLY A 5 11.24 16.92 -7.23
C GLY A 5 10.22 16.56 -6.16
N LEU A 6 10.07 15.27 -5.81
CA LEU A 6 9.06 14.76 -4.88
C LEU A 6 9.64 14.43 -3.50
N ALA A 7 10.75 15.06 -3.09
CA ALA A 7 11.46 14.71 -1.86
C ALA A 7 10.53 14.71 -0.62
N SER A 8 9.62 15.69 -0.52
CA SER A 8 8.65 15.80 0.58
C SER A 8 7.65 14.64 0.65
N LYS A 9 7.43 13.90 -0.45
CA LYS A 9 6.51 12.76 -0.52
C LYS A 9 7.16 11.44 -0.08
N THR A 10 8.48 11.41 0.13
CA THR A 10 9.23 10.21 0.54
C THR A 10 8.76 9.70 1.90
N ASN A 11 8.75 10.56 2.93
CA ASN A 11 8.39 10.15 4.28
C ASN A 11 6.92 9.69 4.38
N PRO A 12 5.92 10.40 3.81
CA PRO A 12 4.55 9.91 3.75
C PRO A 12 4.43 8.52 3.10
N LEU A 13 5.11 8.30 1.96
CA LEU A 13 5.08 7.03 1.26
C LEU A 13 5.71 5.90 2.08
N MET A 14 6.88 6.13 2.68
CA MET A 14 7.56 5.13 3.50
C MET A 14 6.75 4.76 4.74
N ARG A 15 6.16 5.75 5.43
CA ARG A 15 5.27 5.50 6.56
C ARG A 15 4.04 4.70 6.16
N TRP A 16 3.49 4.98 4.98
CA TRP A 16 2.36 4.23 4.45
C TRP A 16 2.76 2.79 4.10
N LEU A 17 3.91 2.58 3.46
CA LEU A 17 4.46 1.26 3.14
C LEU A 17 4.73 0.41 4.38
N GLY A 18 5.19 1.02 5.48
CA GLY A 18 5.39 0.31 6.76
C GLY A 18 4.12 -0.34 7.32
N ARG A 19 2.92 0.03 6.84
CA ARG A 19 1.67 -0.66 7.21
C ARG A 19 1.62 -2.08 6.65
N PHE A 20 2.36 -2.36 5.58
CA PHE A 20 2.40 -3.65 4.87
C PHE A 20 3.68 -4.43 5.16
N GLU A 21 4.55 -3.94 6.05
CA GLU A 21 5.79 -4.63 6.43
C GLU A 21 5.50 -6.05 6.93
N GLY A 22 6.24 -7.04 6.43
CA GLY A 22 6.08 -8.46 6.74
C GLY A 22 5.05 -9.18 5.87
N LEU A 23 4.23 -8.46 5.10
CA LEU A 23 3.21 -9.08 4.25
C LEU A 23 3.83 -9.91 3.11
N GLU A 24 5.01 -9.51 2.64
CA GLU A 24 5.78 -10.19 1.59
C GLU A 24 6.07 -11.66 1.91
N GLN A 25 6.12 -12.05 3.20
CA GLN A 25 6.33 -13.44 3.62
C GLN A 25 5.11 -14.33 3.37
N HIS A 26 3.95 -13.73 3.07
CA HIS A 26 2.68 -14.41 2.88
C HIS A 26 2.08 -14.18 1.50
N LEU A 27 2.85 -13.59 0.59
CA LEU A 27 2.44 -13.28 -0.77
C LEU A 27 3.35 -13.98 -1.77
N GLU A 28 2.85 -14.11 -3.01
CA GLU A 28 3.71 -14.41 -4.16
C GLU A 28 4.69 -13.25 -4.40
N GLU A 29 5.87 -13.54 -4.95
CA GLU A 29 6.96 -12.56 -5.12
C GLU A 29 6.53 -11.36 -5.97
N GLU A 30 5.69 -11.59 -6.98
CA GLU A 30 5.14 -10.55 -7.87
C GLU A 30 4.22 -9.55 -7.14
N LEU A 31 3.75 -9.93 -5.95
CA LEU A 31 2.88 -9.13 -5.11
C LEU A 31 3.62 -8.46 -3.93
N ASP A 32 4.94 -8.62 -3.85
CA ASP A 32 5.76 -7.96 -2.84
C ASP A 32 5.54 -6.42 -2.89
N PRO A 33 5.09 -5.80 -1.77
CA PRO A 33 4.80 -4.36 -1.74
C PRO A 33 5.97 -3.47 -2.18
N ILE A 34 7.19 -3.82 -1.81
CA ILE A 34 8.41 -3.07 -2.16
C ILE A 34 8.69 -3.22 -3.65
N PHE A 35 8.60 -4.43 -4.21
CA PHE A 35 8.82 -4.65 -5.64
C PHE A 35 7.77 -3.97 -6.51
N CYS A 36 6.49 -4.07 -6.16
CA CYS A 36 5.42 -3.37 -6.88
C CYS A 36 5.64 -1.86 -6.89
N VAL A 37 5.88 -1.25 -5.73
CA VAL A 37 6.05 0.21 -5.63
C VAL A 37 7.35 0.69 -6.28
N ARG A 38 8.44 -0.08 -6.17
CA ARG A 38 9.70 0.20 -6.86
C ARG A 38 9.52 0.18 -8.38
N SER A 39 8.82 -0.81 -8.92
CA SER A 39 8.54 -0.92 -10.37
C SER A 39 7.78 0.30 -10.88
N ILE A 40 6.72 0.73 -10.17
CA ILE A 40 5.96 1.93 -10.51
C ILE A 40 6.83 3.19 -10.45
N LEU A 41 7.68 3.31 -9.43
CA LEU A 41 8.59 4.44 -9.28
C LEU A 41 9.63 4.49 -10.41
N LEU A 42 10.20 3.36 -10.79
CA LEU A 42 11.14 3.27 -11.91
C LEU A 42 10.48 3.65 -13.23
N GLN A 43 9.24 3.21 -13.47
CA GLN A 43 8.46 3.63 -14.64
C GLN A 43 8.23 5.15 -14.64
N LEU A 44 7.87 5.73 -13.49
CA LEU A 44 7.69 7.18 -13.38
C LEU A 44 8.98 7.96 -13.71
N VAL A 45 10.14 7.45 -13.27
CA VAL A 45 11.45 8.03 -13.61
C VAL A 45 11.72 7.92 -15.11
N ALA A 46 11.45 6.76 -15.72
CA ALA A 46 11.67 6.51 -17.14
C ALA A 46 10.78 7.39 -18.04
N ASP A 47 9.51 7.56 -17.67
CA ASP A 47 8.55 8.38 -18.41
C ASP A 47 8.86 9.90 -18.29
N HIS A 48 9.57 10.30 -17.23
CA HIS A 48 9.83 11.70 -16.90
C HIS A 48 11.29 11.96 -16.48
N PRO A 49 12.29 11.78 -17.37
CA PRO A 49 13.71 11.89 -17.03
C PRO A 49 14.14 13.30 -16.58
N LYS A 50 13.33 14.35 -16.85
CA LYS A 50 13.59 15.75 -16.46
C LYS A 50 12.58 16.28 -15.43
N MET A 51 11.93 15.41 -14.66
CA MET A 51 10.82 15.79 -13.77
C MET A 51 11.17 16.89 -12.74
N LEU A 52 12.44 16.99 -12.31
CA LEU A 52 12.91 18.06 -11.44
C LEU A 52 12.71 19.48 -12.03
N HIS A 53 12.74 19.61 -13.36
CA HIS A 53 12.60 20.88 -14.09
C HIS A 53 11.17 21.16 -14.55
N VAL A 54 10.24 20.24 -14.29
CA VAL A 54 8.84 20.36 -14.67
C VAL A 54 8.10 21.29 -13.70
N PRO A 55 7.14 22.13 -14.16
CA PRO A 55 6.35 22.98 -13.27
C PRO A 55 5.62 22.17 -12.17
N LYS A 56 5.49 22.75 -10.97
CA LYS A 56 4.83 22.11 -9.81
C LYS A 56 3.47 21.45 -10.13
N PRO A 57 2.54 22.07 -10.90
CA PRO A 57 1.26 21.43 -11.20
C PRO A 57 1.39 20.10 -11.94
N GLN A 58 2.40 20.00 -12.82
CA GLN A 58 2.66 18.76 -13.54
C GLN A 58 3.40 17.73 -12.67
N GLN A 59 4.23 18.17 -11.73
CA GLN A 59 4.79 17.27 -10.70
C GLN A 59 3.69 16.67 -9.81
N GLU A 60 2.69 17.46 -9.43
CA GLU A 60 1.52 17.01 -8.67
C GLU A 60 0.66 16.04 -9.48
N LYS A 61 0.42 16.31 -10.76
CA LYS A 61 -0.29 15.39 -11.67
C LYS A 61 0.43 14.05 -11.79
N ASN A 62 1.75 14.07 -11.90
CA ASN A 62 2.58 12.87 -11.96
C ASN A 62 2.55 12.10 -10.62
N TRP A 63 2.61 12.80 -9.49
CA TRP A 63 2.43 12.21 -8.16
C TRP A 63 1.05 11.56 -8.02
N HIS A 64 0.00 12.22 -8.48
CA HIS A 64 -1.34 11.66 -8.49
C HIS A 64 -1.40 10.37 -9.31
N GLY A 65 -0.87 10.37 -10.53
CA GLY A 65 -0.78 9.17 -11.36
C GLY A 65 -0.01 8.02 -10.69
N PHE A 66 1.10 8.34 -10.02
CA PHE A 66 1.87 7.39 -9.22
C PHE A 66 1.03 6.78 -8.09
N VAL A 67 0.37 7.61 -7.28
CA VAL A 67 -0.47 7.15 -6.16
C VAL A 67 -1.59 6.23 -6.66
N MET A 68 -2.28 6.62 -7.73
CA MET A 68 -3.36 5.80 -8.30
C MET A 68 -2.88 4.42 -8.77
N ARG A 69 -1.66 4.34 -9.34
CA ARG A 69 -1.06 3.06 -9.73
C ARG A 69 -0.67 2.21 -8.51
N VAL A 70 -0.17 2.84 -7.44
CA VAL A 70 0.20 2.17 -6.18
C VAL A 70 -1.04 1.60 -5.49
N VAL A 71 -2.10 2.39 -5.31
CA VAL A 71 -3.30 1.93 -4.58
C VAL A 71 -4.12 0.89 -5.35
N ALA A 72 -3.88 0.75 -6.65
CA ALA A 72 -4.46 -0.28 -7.50
C ALA A 72 -3.70 -1.62 -7.46
N GLN A 73 -2.56 -1.70 -6.76
CA GLN A 73 -1.79 -2.94 -6.67
C GLN A 73 -2.52 -3.99 -5.81
N PRO A 74 -2.44 -5.28 -6.16
CA PRO A 74 -3.17 -6.33 -5.44
C PRO A 74 -2.87 -6.40 -3.95
N PHE A 75 -1.61 -6.17 -3.53
CA PHE A 75 -1.20 -6.20 -2.11
C PHE A 75 -1.99 -5.20 -1.24
N VAL A 76 -2.47 -4.10 -1.83
CA VAL A 76 -3.28 -3.08 -1.13
C VAL A 76 -4.66 -3.65 -0.74
N HIS A 77 -5.15 -4.59 -1.54
CA HIS A 77 -6.44 -5.24 -1.37
C HIS A 77 -6.37 -6.52 -0.53
N THR A 78 -5.16 -7.04 -0.29
CA THR A 78 -4.91 -8.18 0.57
C THR A 78 -5.53 -7.97 1.95
N CYS A 79 -6.18 -9.02 2.42
CA CYS A 79 -6.79 -9.12 3.72
C CYS A 79 -6.08 -10.22 4.49
N GLY A 80 -6.00 -10.03 5.80
CA GLY A 80 -5.57 -11.06 6.72
C GLY A 80 -6.61 -11.21 7.80
N ASP A 81 -6.84 -12.44 8.26
CA ASP A 81 -7.63 -12.67 9.44
C ASP A 81 -7.11 -13.85 10.26
N TRP A 82 -7.29 -13.72 11.58
CA TRP A 82 -7.06 -14.79 12.53
C TRP A 82 -8.41 -15.44 12.85
N GLY A 83 -8.44 -16.77 12.73
CA GLY A 83 -9.61 -17.58 13.02
C GLY A 83 -9.22 -19.01 13.36
N ARG A 84 -10.22 -19.83 13.69
CA ARG A 84 -10.07 -21.27 13.84
C ARG A 84 -10.85 -21.95 12.73
N ASP A 85 -10.38 -23.12 12.30
CA ASP A 85 -10.97 -23.90 11.21
C ASP A 85 -12.51 -23.90 11.23
N GLY A 86 -13.09 -23.35 10.17
CA GLY A 86 -14.54 -23.32 9.94
C GLY A 86 -15.34 -22.34 10.80
N ILE A 87 -14.71 -21.52 11.63
CA ILE A 87 -15.36 -20.50 12.47
C ILE A 87 -15.19 -19.11 11.83
N ALA A 88 -16.13 -18.21 12.09
CA ALA A 88 -16.01 -16.80 11.71
C ALA A 88 -14.71 -16.18 12.26
N SER A 89 -14.03 -15.39 11.43
CA SER A 89 -12.81 -14.66 11.79
C SER A 89 -13.00 -13.87 13.09
N ARG A 90 -12.09 -14.04 14.07
CA ARG A 90 -12.13 -13.28 15.32
C ARG A 90 -11.69 -11.83 15.09
N ILE A 91 -10.60 -11.66 14.35
CA ILE A 91 -10.04 -10.35 14.04
C ILE A 91 -9.59 -10.32 12.59
N LYS A 92 -9.84 -9.17 11.94
CA LYS A 92 -9.42 -8.90 10.57
C LYS A 92 -8.39 -7.79 10.58
N TRP A 93 -7.32 -7.97 9.83
CA TRP A 93 -6.33 -6.96 9.63
C TRP A 93 -6.91 -5.76 8.87
N ASN A 94 -6.72 -4.58 9.46
CA ASN A 94 -7.03 -3.31 8.83
C ASN A 94 -5.75 -2.46 8.74
N PRO A 95 -5.13 -2.33 7.56
CA PRO A 95 -3.91 -1.55 7.40
C PRO A 95 -4.08 -0.06 7.69
N LEU A 96 -5.31 0.46 7.76
CA LEU A 96 -5.58 1.83 8.20
C LEU A 96 -5.37 2.01 9.70
N GLN A 97 -5.56 0.96 10.49
CA GLN A 97 -5.49 1.01 11.95
C GLN A 97 -4.11 0.61 12.49
N GLN A 98 -3.46 -0.40 11.89
CA GLN A 98 -2.18 -0.93 12.38
C GLN A 98 -1.34 -1.56 11.26
N SER A 99 -0.05 -1.77 11.55
CA SER A 99 0.83 -2.51 10.63
C SER A 99 0.47 -3.99 10.57
N PHE A 100 0.91 -4.67 9.50
CA PHE A 100 0.74 -6.11 9.38
C PHE A 100 1.55 -6.87 10.44
N MET A 101 2.81 -6.47 10.69
CA MET A 101 3.60 -7.04 11.79
C MET A 101 2.91 -6.93 13.16
N ASP A 102 2.33 -5.76 13.50
CA ASP A 102 1.57 -5.61 14.75
C ASP A 102 0.36 -6.55 14.78
N PHE A 103 -0.31 -6.75 13.63
CA PHE A 103 -1.41 -7.69 13.50
C PHE A 103 -1.00 -9.16 13.71
N LEU A 104 0.18 -9.56 13.25
CA LEU A 104 0.69 -10.91 13.48
C LEU A 104 0.84 -11.24 14.97
N THR A 105 1.18 -10.24 15.80
CA THR A 105 1.30 -10.44 17.26
C THR A 105 -0.02 -10.74 17.96
N LEU A 106 -1.15 -10.53 17.29
CA LEU A 106 -2.49 -10.72 17.85
C LEU A 106 -3.02 -12.16 17.71
N GLY A 107 -2.29 -13.05 17.05
CA GLY A 107 -2.66 -14.46 16.91
C GLY A 107 -2.68 -15.19 18.25
N GLN A 108 -3.66 -16.06 18.46
CA GLN A 108 -3.79 -16.87 19.67
C GLN A 108 -3.46 -18.35 19.43
N PRO A 109 -3.11 -19.12 20.48
CA PRO A 109 -2.91 -20.56 20.35
C PRO A 109 -4.12 -21.26 19.73
N GLY A 110 -3.86 -22.07 18.70
CA GLY A 110 -4.86 -22.82 17.95
C GLY A 110 -5.64 -22.00 16.91
N GLU A 111 -5.22 -20.75 16.64
CA GLU A 111 -5.68 -19.98 15.48
C GLU A 111 -4.72 -20.14 14.29
N GLU A 112 -5.26 -19.98 13.09
CA GLU A 112 -4.52 -19.93 11.84
C GLU A 112 -4.69 -18.56 11.18
N LEU A 113 -3.63 -18.14 10.48
CA LEU A 113 -3.63 -16.92 9.68
C LEU A 113 -4.12 -17.24 8.27
N SER A 114 -5.22 -16.63 7.86
CA SER A 114 -5.69 -16.67 6.48
C SER A 114 -5.34 -15.36 5.79
N ILE A 115 -4.64 -15.44 4.64
CA ILE A 115 -4.37 -14.32 3.75
C ILE A 115 -5.16 -14.52 2.45
N TRP A 116 -5.90 -13.49 2.03
CA TRP A 116 -6.74 -13.58 0.84
C TRP A 116 -6.97 -12.20 0.22
N THR A 117 -7.30 -12.19 -1.07
CA THR A 117 -7.65 -10.97 -1.81
C THR A 117 -9.11 -11.08 -2.25
N PRO A 118 -9.97 -10.10 -1.95
CA PRO A 118 -11.36 -10.10 -2.41
C PRO A 118 -11.43 -10.02 -3.93
N THR A 119 -12.35 -10.79 -4.53
CA THR A 119 -12.56 -10.86 -5.99
C THR A 119 -12.93 -9.52 -6.60
N ASP A 120 -13.72 -8.70 -5.89
CA ASP A 120 -14.15 -7.37 -6.35
C ASP A 120 -13.18 -6.24 -5.96
N GLY A 121 -12.04 -6.60 -5.35
CA GLY A 121 -11.15 -5.64 -4.70
C GLY A 121 -11.81 -4.91 -3.53
N LYS A 122 -11.07 -3.97 -2.92
CA LYS A 122 -11.61 -3.05 -1.90
C LYS A 122 -11.49 -1.62 -2.38
N SER A 123 -12.42 -1.21 -3.24
CA SER A 123 -12.45 0.14 -3.82
C SER A 123 -12.42 1.24 -2.75
N ALA A 124 -13.18 1.10 -1.67
CA ALA A 124 -13.18 2.03 -0.55
C ALA A 124 -11.81 2.14 0.16
N ARG A 125 -11.07 1.03 0.27
CA ARG A 125 -9.74 1.02 0.87
C ARG A 125 -8.72 1.74 -0.01
N ALA A 126 -8.71 1.44 -1.30
CA ALA A 126 -7.84 2.12 -2.26
C ALA A 126 -8.12 3.63 -2.31
N GLN A 127 -9.40 4.04 -2.30
CA GLN A 127 -9.79 5.45 -2.21
C GLN A 127 -9.27 6.11 -0.94
N HIS A 128 -9.39 5.45 0.21
CA HIS A 128 -8.92 6.00 1.47
C HIS A 128 -7.39 6.14 1.48
N PHE A 129 -6.65 5.15 0.96
CA PHE A 129 -5.19 5.27 0.83
C PHE A 129 -4.75 6.33 -0.16
N ALA A 130 -5.48 6.51 -1.25
CA ALA A 130 -5.22 7.60 -2.19
C ALA A 130 -5.29 8.95 -1.47
N ARG A 131 -6.35 9.20 -0.69
CA ARG A 131 -6.49 10.43 0.10
C ARG A 131 -5.32 10.64 1.07
N ILE A 132 -4.92 9.59 1.80
CA ILE A 132 -3.77 9.65 2.73
C ILE A 132 -2.49 10.07 1.99
N LEU A 133 -2.18 9.44 0.84
CA LEU A 133 -0.94 9.68 0.09
C LEU A 133 -0.97 11.01 -0.68
N LEU A 134 -2.14 11.44 -1.12
CA LEU A 134 -2.35 12.75 -1.76
C LEU A 134 -2.39 13.90 -0.74
N GLN A 135 -2.56 13.58 0.55
CA GLN A 135 -2.76 14.54 1.64
C GLN A 135 -4.05 15.34 1.46
N GLU A 136 -5.07 14.72 0.89
CA GLU A 136 -6.44 15.24 0.87
C GLU A 136 -7.04 14.97 2.26
N GLU A 137 -7.27 16.02 3.05
CA GLU A 137 -7.88 15.89 4.38
C GLU A 137 -9.22 15.13 4.28
N CYS A 138 -9.40 14.13 5.14
CA CYS A 138 -10.74 13.61 5.41
C CYS A 138 -11.48 14.68 6.21
N ALA A 139 -12.29 15.48 5.51
CA ALA A 139 -13.34 16.30 6.12
C ALA A 139 -14.41 15.41 6.78
#